data_AF-A0A9X7YEE8-F1
#
_entry.id   AF-A0A9X7YEE8-F1
#
_cell.length_a   1.000
_cell.length_b   1.000
_cell.length_c   1.000
_cell.angle_alpha   90.00
_cell.angle_beta   90.00
_cell.angle_gamma   90.00
#
_symmetry.space_group_name_H-M   'P 1'
#
loop_
_entity.id
_entity.type
_entity.pdbx_description
1 polymer ?
#
loop_
_entity_poly.entity_id
_entity_poly.type
_entity_poly.pdbx_seq_one_letter_code
_entity_poly.pdbx_strand_id
1 'polypeptide(L)'
;MKRHALKIGCESLAKAGLIDLVDRGDGNLYYVANERTDVAESDLKFIKDVFYSRRWGVRDQIRLLRRALPTEEELQFAMGLFLLRTGFNLTTARNINPDKWHRPHPIHGISGSYVDIFSVKKRPARRFQYFQSSANKEFSAFDIMRRVLAWTQPLREIVMHQIRHIEHISSSNSLGLSASARMDLRQELPHLKRLKACSWLVMREDGTIAEPEFRWSGLNAKLSDLGLLRSNGKRFELSQSMARRAWAIFVYDKSGSNLILTKLALGHSDLRTLITYISSRKREDSQRASWLSLNEALLHQFQSGASTAPEIIRELVGGGRVTKDEAKRLRDPAALTGKGLQCLNPFKPDPHIEPNHRPGDTCVIQDCYNGCSRAFPTFDTAIHVARQISRLEQQKEKMDVLSWCASSYPEQLMAAERLLNKYSPKAQKEALDIVKSRPPRPIFGMMSGEIHRKLSD
;
A
#
# COMPACT_ATOMS: atom_id res chain seq x y z
N MET A 1 -0.94 5.58 61.94
CA MET A 1 -1.16 5.40 60.49
C MET A 1 0.14 4.99 59.81
N LYS A 2 0.38 3.70 59.55
CA LYS A 2 1.59 3.23 58.84
C LYS A 2 1.25 2.97 57.36
N ARG A 3 1.58 3.96 56.51
CA ARG A 3 1.53 3.88 55.05
C ARG A 3 2.86 3.25 54.58
N HIS A 4 2.79 2.21 53.75
CA HIS A 4 3.98 1.53 53.24
C HIS A 4 4.10 1.71 51.72
N ALA A 5 5.32 2.06 51.29
CA ALA A 5 5.75 2.32 49.94
C ALA A 5 5.90 1.04 49.11
N LEU A 6 5.59 1.14 47.80
CA LEU A 6 5.95 0.15 46.79
C LEU A 6 7.47 0.09 46.69
N LYS A 7 8.08 -0.97 47.23
CA LYS A 7 9.52 -1.20 47.16
C LYS A 7 9.84 -1.97 45.88
N ILE A 8 10.59 -1.32 44.99
CA ILE A 8 11.34 -1.87 43.84
C ILE A 8 10.61 -1.73 42.47
N GLY A 9 11.28 -1.06 41.53
CA GLY A 9 11.01 -1.13 40.08
C GLY A 9 10.14 -0.03 39.45
N CYS A 10 9.54 0.86 40.24
CA CYS A 10 8.56 1.85 39.74
C CYS A 10 9.18 3.17 39.26
N GLU A 11 10.46 3.46 39.55
CA GLU A 11 11.15 4.66 39.03
C GLU A 11 11.22 4.69 37.49
N SER A 12 11.41 3.52 36.89
CA SER A 12 11.37 3.31 35.43
C SER A 12 10.01 3.67 34.84
N LEU A 13 8.92 3.24 35.52
CA LEU A 13 7.55 3.50 35.10
C LEU A 13 7.15 4.98 35.25
N ALA A 14 7.68 5.65 36.28
CA ALA A 14 7.51 7.10 36.44
C ALA A 14 8.31 7.90 35.40
N LYS A 15 9.56 7.52 35.13
CA LYS A 15 10.37 8.11 34.05
C LYS A 15 9.75 7.91 32.67
N ALA A 16 9.04 6.80 32.47
CA ALA A 16 8.29 6.50 31.24
C ALA A 16 6.95 7.24 31.13
N GLY A 17 6.55 8.02 32.14
CA GLY A 17 5.30 8.78 32.12
C GLY A 17 4.05 7.90 32.13
N LEU A 18 4.08 6.78 32.86
CA LEU A 18 2.92 5.90 33.06
C LEU A 18 2.28 6.04 34.43
N ILE A 19 3.03 6.57 35.40
CA ILE A 19 2.61 6.86 36.75
C ILE A 19 3.29 8.18 37.18
N ASP A 20 2.56 9.07 37.82
CA ASP A 20 3.06 10.31 38.38
C ASP A 20 3.74 10.07 39.73
N LEU A 21 4.87 10.75 39.95
CA LEU A 21 5.56 10.76 41.23
C LEU A 21 5.02 11.94 42.06
N VAL A 22 4.38 11.66 43.19
CA VAL A 22 3.78 12.70 44.04
C VAL A 22 4.45 12.69 45.41
N ASP A 23 4.97 13.86 45.80
CA ASP A 23 5.50 14.13 47.14
C ASP A 23 4.36 14.58 48.05
N ARG A 24 4.24 13.95 49.23
CA ARG A 24 3.22 14.30 50.23
C ARG A 24 3.66 15.36 51.24
N GLY A 25 4.85 15.93 51.08
CA GLY A 25 5.36 17.00 51.96
C GLY A 25 5.89 16.50 53.29
N ASP A 26 5.94 15.19 53.51
CA ASP A 26 6.54 14.50 54.66
C ASP A 26 7.87 13.78 54.30
N GLY A 27 8.43 14.05 53.12
CA GLY A 27 9.69 13.50 52.63
C GLY A 27 9.57 12.08 52.04
N ASN A 28 8.35 11.53 51.92
CA ASN A 28 8.09 10.24 51.29
C ASN A 28 7.51 10.40 49.89
N LEU A 29 8.16 9.78 48.90
CA LEU A 29 7.75 9.76 47.50
C LEU A 29 6.81 8.57 47.22
N TYR A 30 5.71 8.84 46.52
CA TYR A 30 4.74 7.82 46.10
C TYR A 30 4.45 7.90 44.60
N TYR A 31 4.03 6.78 44.01
CA TYR A 31 3.65 6.70 42.60
C TYR A 31 2.12 6.61 42.46
N VAL A 32 1.53 7.44 41.60
CA VAL A 32 0.09 7.58 41.33
C VAL A 32 -0.15 7.37 39.82
N ALA A 33 -1.30 6.88 39.39
CA ALA A 33 -1.59 6.76 37.96
C ALA A 33 -1.77 8.15 37.32
N ASN A 34 -1.44 8.31 36.02
CA ASN A 34 -1.69 9.56 35.29
C ASN A 34 -2.98 9.49 34.44
N GLU A 35 -3.38 10.60 33.80
CA GLU A 35 -4.65 10.73 33.05
C GLU A 35 -4.91 9.61 32.01
N ARG A 36 -3.86 8.99 31.45
CA ARG A 36 -4.00 7.83 30.54
C ARG A 36 -4.44 6.56 31.25
N THR A 37 -4.02 6.39 32.49
CA THR A 37 -4.45 5.34 33.41
C THR A 37 -5.81 5.67 34.04
N ASP A 38 -6.13 6.95 34.29
CA ASP A 38 -7.42 7.37 34.85
C ASP A 38 -8.59 7.15 33.87
N VAL A 39 -8.35 7.30 32.56
CA VAL A 39 -9.31 6.90 31.51
C VAL A 39 -9.52 5.39 31.47
N ALA A 40 -8.53 4.59 31.88
CA ALA A 40 -8.69 3.15 32.10
C ALA A 40 -9.32 2.82 33.47
N GLU A 41 -9.40 3.80 34.38
CA GLU A 41 -9.89 3.71 35.75
C GLU A 41 -11.39 3.99 35.87
N SER A 42 -11.98 4.81 34.97
CA SER A 42 -13.41 5.17 35.02
C SER A 42 -14.36 3.98 34.92
N ASP A 43 -13.88 2.85 34.39
CA ASP A 43 -14.70 1.66 34.12
C ASP A 43 -14.68 0.60 35.25
N LEU A 44 -13.92 0.77 36.33
CA LEU A 44 -13.73 -0.30 37.33
C LEU A 44 -13.87 0.15 38.79
N LYS A 45 -15.13 0.17 39.24
CA LYS A 45 -15.50 0.22 40.68
C LYS A 45 -14.85 -0.90 41.51
N PHE A 46 -14.49 -2.02 40.87
CA PHE A 46 -13.86 -3.20 41.48
C PHE A 46 -12.36 -3.06 41.77
N ILE A 47 -11.64 -2.18 41.04
CA ILE A 47 -10.17 -2.02 41.20
C ILE A 47 -9.83 -1.19 42.45
N LYS A 48 -10.71 -0.28 42.88
CA LYS A 48 -10.53 0.51 44.10
C LYS A 48 -10.38 -0.39 45.33
N ASP A 49 -11.23 -1.40 45.50
CA ASP A 49 -11.21 -2.26 46.69
C ASP A 49 -9.97 -3.20 46.73
N VAL A 50 -9.46 -3.61 45.57
CA VAL A 50 -8.28 -4.50 45.46
C VAL A 50 -6.97 -3.73 45.65
N PHE A 51 -6.88 -2.47 45.21
CA PHE A 51 -5.72 -1.60 45.43
C PHE A 51 -5.40 -1.42 46.94
N TYR A 52 -6.42 -1.46 47.80
CA TYR A 52 -6.26 -1.35 49.25
C TYR A 52 -5.75 -2.65 49.92
N SER A 53 -5.72 -3.80 49.23
CA SER A 53 -5.44 -5.13 49.82
C SER A 53 -3.96 -5.56 49.83
N ARG A 54 -3.02 -4.74 49.34
CA ARG A 54 -1.55 -4.86 49.54
C ARG A 54 -0.84 -6.16 49.07
N ARG A 55 -1.46 -7.06 48.30
CA ARG A 55 -0.75 -8.17 47.63
C ARG A 55 -1.29 -8.39 46.22
N TRP A 56 -0.46 -8.14 45.23
CA TRP A 56 -0.75 -8.47 43.84
C TRP A 56 -0.03 -9.75 43.47
N GLY A 57 -0.76 -10.77 43.02
CA GLY A 57 -0.13 -11.93 42.40
C GLY A 57 0.54 -11.54 41.08
N VAL A 58 1.53 -12.32 40.63
CA VAL A 58 2.23 -12.09 39.35
C VAL A 58 1.23 -11.96 38.19
N ARG A 59 0.14 -12.72 38.21
CA ARG A 59 -0.94 -12.66 37.20
C ARG A 59 -1.67 -11.31 37.18
N ASP A 60 -1.91 -10.69 38.33
CA ASP A 60 -2.62 -9.41 38.42
C ASP A 60 -1.73 -8.25 37.96
N GLN A 61 -0.43 -8.32 38.27
CA GLN A 61 0.56 -7.36 37.78
C GLN A 61 0.68 -7.42 36.25
N ILE A 62 0.73 -8.62 35.67
CA ILE A 62 0.73 -8.82 34.21
C ILE A 62 -0.54 -8.23 33.58
N ARG A 63 -1.71 -8.46 34.19
CA ARG A 63 -2.99 -7.91 33.68
C ARG A 63 -3.02 -6.38 33.66
N LEU A 64 -2.50 -5.73 34.70
CA LEU A 64 -2.42 -4.27 34.76
C LEU A 64 -1.43 -3.73 33.72
N LEU A 65 -0.23 -4.32 33.65
CA LEU A 65 0.78 -3.93 32.66
C LEU A 65 0.24 -4.07 31.23
N ARG A 66 -0.47 -5.15 30.92
CA ARG A 66 -1.11 -5.35 29.59
C ARG A 66 -2.16 -4.30 29.23
N ARG A 67 -2.77 -3.61 30.21
CA ARG A 67 -3.71 -2.51 29.95
C ARG A 67 -3.01 -1.18 29.70
N ALA A 68 -1.80 -0.98 30.24
CA ALA A 68 -1.01 0.25 30.05
C ALA A 68 -0.06 0.17 28.83
N LEU A 69 0.30 -1.05 28.43
CA LEU A 69 1.21 -1.35 27.32
C LEU A 69 0.46 -1.57 26.01
N PRO A 70 1.14 -1.44 24.85
CA PRO A 70 0.49 -1.70 23.58
C PRO A 70 0.13 -3.17 23.44
N THR A 71 -1.06 -3.41 22.95
CA THR A 71 -1.49 -4.71 22.44
C THR A 71 -0.78 -5.03 21.13
N GLU A 72 -0.74 -6.32 20.78
CA GLU A 72 -0.20 -6.76 19.50
C GLU A 72 -0.97 -6.15 18.32
N GLU A 73 -2.28 -5.99 18.46
CA GLU A 73 -3.15 -5.37 17.47
C GLU A 73 -2.78 -3.90 17.22
N GLU A 74 -2.61 -3.11 18.27
CA GLU A 74 -2.23 -1.70 18.15
C GLU A 74 -0.85 -1.52 17.47
N LEU A 75 0.11 -2.40 17.79
CA LEU A 75 1.41 -2.40 17.12
C LEU A 75 1.31 -2.79 15.65
N GLN A 76 0.40 -3.70 15.28
CA GLN A 76 0.14 -4.01 13.87
C GLN A 76 -0.44 -2.80 13.12
N PHE A 77 -1.35 -2.04 13.73
CA PHE A 77 -1.84 -0.79 13.14
C PHE A 77 -0.72 0.25 12.99
N ALA A 78 0.08 0.48 14.03
CA ALA A 78 1.20 1.41 13.98
C ALA A 78 2.23 1.01 12.91
N MET A 79 2.53 -0.28 12.78
CA MET A 79 3.38 -0.83 11.72
C MET A 79 2.77 -0.58 10.33
N GLY A 80 1.47 -0.86 10.15
CA GLY A 80 0.77 -0.62 8.89
C GLY A 80 0.85 0.85 8.44
N LEU A 81 0.59 1.78 9.37
CA LEU A 81 0.71 3.22 9.15
C LEU A 81 2.15 3.62 8.81
N PHE A 82 3.13 3.10 9.55
CA PHE A 82 4.55 3.36 9.28
C PHE A 82 4.95 2.88 7.87
N LEU A 83 4.51 1.70 7.45
CA LEU A 83 4.79 1.16 6.12
C LEU A 83 4.12 1.98 5.01
N LEU A 84 2.89 2.46 5.22
CA LEU A 84 2.18 3.35 4.30
C LEU A 84 2.89 4.70 4.13
N ARG A 85 3.49 5.22 5.21
CA ARG A 85 4.22 6.49 5.20
C ARG A 85 5.64 6.38 4.66
N THR A 86 6.26 5.20 4.68
CA THR A 86 7.68 5.04 4.33
C THR A 86 7.94 4.25 3.06
N GLY A 87 7.01 3.38 2.65
CA GLY A 87 7.25 2.39 1.61
C GLY A 87 8.34 1.38 1.97
N PHE A 88 8.72 1.26 3.24
CA PHE A 88 9.67 0.24 3.69
C PHE A 88 9.08 -1.15 3.50
N ASN A 89 9.96 -2.15 3.38
CA ASN A 89 9.53 -3.54 3.54
C ASN A 89 9.35 -3.84 5.04
N LEU A 90 8.42 -4.74 5.38
CA LEU A 90 8.15 -5.16 6.75
C LEU A 90 9.44 -5.57 7.48
N THR A 91 10.30 -6.35 6.82
CA THR A 91 11.60 -6.75 7.40
C THR A 91 12.52 -5.56 7.67
N THR A 92 12.46 -4.51 6.84
CA THR A 92 13.25 -3.29 7.04
C THR A 92 12.69 -2.46 8.19
N ALA A 93 11.37 -2.33 8.31
CA ALA A 93 10.73 -1.66 9.43
C ALA A 93 10.98 -2.39 10.77
N ARG A 94 10.95 -3.73 10.78
CA ARG A 94 11.27 -4.55 11.96
C ARG A 94 12.72 -4.39 12.44
N ASN A 95 13.66 -4.22 11.51
CA ASN A 95 15.10 -4.07 11.82
C ASN A 95 15.51 -2.65 12.25
N ILE A 96 14.58 -1.74 12.47
CA ILE A 96 14.91 -0.41 13.00
C ILE A 96 15.53 -0.59 14.40
N ASN A 97 16.70 0.01 14.62
CA ASN A 97 17.39 -0.03 15.90
C ASN A 97 16.89 1.11 16.80
N PRO A 98 16.30 0.82 17.97
CA PRO A 98 15.71 1.84 18.84
C PRO A 98 16.71 2.90 19.33
N ASP A 99 17.99 2.55 19.46
CA ASP A 99 19.04 3.48 19.92
C ASP A 99 19.55 4.40 18.79
N LYS A 100 19.41 3.97 17.53
CA LYS A 100 19.99 4.65 16.37
C LYS A 100 19.16 4.40 15.12
N TRP A 101 17.99 5.06 15.07
CA TRP A 101 17.01 4.91 13.99
C TRP A 101 16.82 6.15 13.12
N HIS A 102 17.34 7.31 13.54
CA HIS A 102 17.25 8.53 12.77
C HIS A 102 18.51 9.40 12.89
N ARG A 103 18.65 10.35 11.97
CA ARG A 103 19.68 11.40 12.01
C ARG A 103 19.10 12.74 11.51
N PRO A 104 19.71 13.87 11.87
CA PRO A 104 19.37 15.17 11.27
C PRO A 104 19.42 15.10 9.73
N HIS A 105 18.52 15.81 9.07
CA HIS A 105 18.52 15.87 7.61
C HIS A 105 19.82 16.55 7.12
N PRO A 106 20.53 15.99 6.12
CA PRO A 106 21.86 16.48 5.72
C PRO A 106 21.86 17.93 5.25
N ILE A 107 20.74 18.44 4.72
CA ILE A 107 20.61 19.82 4.24
C ILE A 107 20.03 20.75 5.32
N HIS A 108 19.10 20.26 6.15
CA HIS A 108 18.39 21.12 7.11
C HIS A 108 19.05 21.14 8.49
N GLY A 109 20.05 20.29 8.73
CA GLY A 109 20.80 20.24 9.98
C GLY A 109 19.95 19.80 11.17
N ILE A 110 20.50 20.03 12.36
CA ILE A 110 19.91 19.63 13.66
C ILE A 110 18.66 20.46 13.99
N SER A 111 18.63 21.73 13.58
CA SER A 111 17.50 22.65 13.79
C SER A 111 16.41 22.56 12.72
N GLY A 112 16.55 21.64 11.75
CA GLY A 112 15.62 21.45 10.66
C GLY A 112 14.32 20.76 11.08
N SER A 113 13.23 21.03 10.36
CA SER A 113 11.94 20.33 10.55
C SER A 113 11.90 18.91 9.98
N TYR A 114 13.02 18.39 9.46
CA TYR A 114 13.13 17.12 8.77
C TYR A 114 14.26 16.26 9.32
N VAL A 115 14.05 14.95 9.30
CA VAL A 115 14.99 13.93 9.75
C VAL A 115 15.04 12.77 8.76
N ASP A 116 16.19 12.13 8.65
CA ASP A 116 16.34 10.87 7.94
C ASP A 116 16.12 9.72 8.92
N ILE A 117 15.04 8.98 8.76
CA ILE A 117 14.85 7.67 9.38
C ILE A 117 15.64 6.65 8.58
N PHE A 118 16.33 5.72 9.24
CA PHE A 118 17.08 4.68 8.55
C PHE A 118 17.01 3.31 9.21
N SER A 119 17.21 2.29 8.38
CA SER A 119 17.29 0.88 8.80
C SER A 119 18.26 0.11 7.92
N VAL A 120 18.80 -0.99 8.45
CA VAL A 120 19.76 -1.85 7.75
C VAL A 120 19.02 -3.00 7.06
N LYS A 121 19.23 -3.17 5.75
CA LYS A 121 18.76 -4.36 5.02
C LYS A 121 19.65 -5.56 5.37
N LYS A 122 19.04 -6.69 5.75
CA LYS A 122 19.70 -8.01 5.90
C LYS A 122 20.08 -8.60 4.52
N ARG A 123 20.99 -7.95 3.80
CA ARG A 123 21.64 -8.47 2.57
C ARG A 123 23.16 -8.45 2.76
N PRO A 124 23.94 -9.25 2.01
CA PRO A 124 25.40 -9.40 2.21
C PRO A 124 26.16 -8.06 2.28
N ALA A 125 25.66 -7.03 1.58
CA ALA A 125 26.29 -5.71 1.51
C ALA A 125 25.78 -4.66 2.54
N ARG A 126 25.02 -5.03 3.59
CA ARG A 126 24.52 -4.14 4.67
C ARG A 126 24.07 -2.74 4.19
N ARG A 127 23.28 -2.69 3.11
CA ARG A 127 22.82 -1.40 2.55
C ARG A 127 21.79 -0.77 3.49
N PHE A 128 22.02 0.50 3.84
CA PHE A 128 21.05 1.33 4.54
C PHE A 128 19.90 1.70 3.61
N GLN A 129 18.68 1.72 4.16
CA GLN A 129 17.54 2.37 3.53
C GLN A 129 17.18 3.59 4.36
N TYR A 130 17.00 4.72 3.67
CA TYR A 130 16.69 6.00 4.28
C TYR A 130 15.27 6.44 3.89
N PHE A 131 14.66 7.22 4.77
CA PHE A 131 13.39 7.87 4.54
C PHE A 131 13.39 9.25 5.19
N GLN A 132 13.04 10.28 4.43
CA GLN A 132 12.92 11.65 4.95
C GLN A 132 11.54 11.85 5.54
N SER A 133 11.48 12.22 6.82
CA SER A 133 10.23 12.51 7.52
C SER A 133 10.27 13.87 8.17
N SER A 134 9.11 14.50 8.28
CA SER A 134 8.96 15.72 9.08
C SER A 134 8.95 15.35 10.57
N ALA A 135 9.75 16.08 11.36
CA ALA A 135 9.86 15.88 12.80
C ALA A 135 8.76 16.59 13.60
N ASN A 136 8.06 17.54 12.97
CA ASN A 136 7.09 18.44 13.61
C ASN A 136 5.62 18.17 13.21
N LYS A 137 5.34 17.23 12.31
CA LYS A 137 3.97 16.87 11.92
C LYS A 137 3.50 15.63 12.65
N GLU A 138 2.29 15.70 13.18
CA GLU A 138 1.63 14.54 13.77
C GLU A 138 1.40 13.45 12.73
N PHE A 139 1.53 12.19 13.16
CA PHE A 139 1.37 11.01 12.32
C PHE A 139 2.30 10.95 11.09
N SER A 140 3.41 11.72 11.12
CA SER A 140 4.54 11.48 10.24
C SER A 140 5.19 10.14 10.57
N ALA A 141 5.98 9.56 9.65
CA ALA A 141 6.71 8.33 9.94
C ALA A 141 7.61 8.49 11.19
N PHE A 142 8.21 9.68 11.38
CA PHE A 142 9.01 9.97 12.56
C PHE A 142 8.16 9.99 13.82
N ASP A 143 7.01 10.68 13.81
CA ASP A 143 6.12 10.76 14.96
C ASP A 143 5.55 9.38 15.34
N ILE A 144 5.15 8.58 14.36
CA ILE A 144 4.69 7.19 14.58
C ILE A 144 5.79 6.39 15.27
N MET A 145 7.01 6.40 14.73
CA MET A 145 8.11 5.63 15.29
C MET A 145 8.49 6.12 16.69
N ARG A 146 8.57 7.44 16.90
CA ARG A 146 8.80 8.05 18.21
C ARG A 146 7.76 7.60 19.24
N ARG A 147 6.47 7.59 18.86
CA ARG A 147 5.38 7.14 19.74
C ARG A 147 5.46 5.65 20.03
N VAL A 148 5.76 4.80 19.04
CA VAL A 148 5.98 3.36 19.26
C VAL A 148 7.14 3.13 20.22
N LEU A 149 8.24 3.86 20.06
CA LEU A 149 9.38 3.76 20.96
C LEU A 149 9.04 4.24 22.38
N ALA A 150 8.31 5.33 22.53
CA ALA A 150 7.82 5.75 23.85
C ALA A 150 6.91 4.69 24.48
N TRP A 151 5.96 4.14 23.70
CA TRP A 151 4.95 3.20 24.18
C TRP A 151 5.55 1.84 24.59
N THR A 152 6.62 1.42 23.92
CA THR A 152 7.34 0.16 24.20
C THR A 152 8.56 0.34 25.11
N GLN A 153 8.82 1.56 25.58
CA GLN A 153 9.97 1.87 26.45
C GLN A 153 9.99 1.07 27.76
N PRO A 154 8.87 0.89 28.49
CA PRO A 154 8.87 0.11 29.72
C PRO A 154 9.29 -1.35 29.51
N LEU A 155 8.91 -1.94 28.36
CA LEU A 155 9.33 -3.30 28.00
C LEU A 155 10.83 -3.40 27.79
N ARG A 156 11.45 -2.39 27.14
CA ARG A 156 12.90 -2.32 26.99
C ARG A 156 13.61 -2.21 28.33
N GLU A 157 13.07 -1.44 29.27
CA GLU A 157 13.65 -1.29 30.60
C GLU A 157 13.60 -2.60 31.40
N ILE A 158 12.50 -3.35 31.31
CA ILE A 158 12.39 -4.70 31.90
C ILE A 158 13.45 -5.63 31.31
N VAL A 159 13.58 -5.67 29.97
CA VAL A 159 14.60 -6.49 29.28
C VAL A 159 16.01 -6.08 29.72
N MET A 160 16.30 -4.78 29.83
CA MET A 160 17.60 -4.28 30.28
C MET A 160 17.89 -4.65 31.74
N HIS A 161 16.89 -4.60 32.62
CA HIS A 161 17.03 -5.03 34.00
C HIS A 161 17.33 -6.53 34.08
N GLN A 162 16.62 -7.36 33.30
CA GLN A 162 16.89 -8.80 33.20
C GLN A 162 18.31 -9.08 32.72
N ILE A 163 18.79 -8.39 31.67
CA ILE A 163 20.18 -8.51 31.19
C ILE A 163 21.17 -8.21 32.31
N ARG A 164 21.03 -7.07 33.00
CA ARG A 164 21.94 -6.68 34.10
C ARG A 164 21.93 -7.70 35.24
N HIS A 165 20.75 -8.22 35.59
CA HIS A 165 20.61 -9.24 36.62
C HIS A 165 21.35 -10.54 36.23
N ILE A 166 21.17 -11.02 35.01
CA ILE A 166 21.87 -12.21 34.51
C ILE A 166 23.39 -11.98 34.45
N GLU A 167 23.84 -10.82 33.98
CA GLU A 167 25.26 -10.47 33.94
C GLU A 167 25.87 -10.39 35.35
N HIS A 168 25.17 -9.80 36.31
CA HIS A 168 25.60 -9.75 37.71
C HIS A 168 25.72 -11.13 38.35
N ILE A 169 24.71 -11.98 38.17
CA ILE A 169 24.72 -13.37 38.62
C ILE A 169 25.87 -14.16 37.99
N SER A 170 26.09 -13.97 36.69
CA SER A 170 27.15 -14.68 35.94
C SER A 170 28.56 -14.26 36.36
N SER A 171 28.73 -13.02 36.83
CA SER A 171 30.00 -12.49 37.35
C SER A 171 30.27 -12.89 38.81
N SER A 172 29.23 -13.21 39.57
CA SER A 172 29.33 -13.58 40.99
C SER A 172 29.43 -15.09 41.15
N ASN A 173 30.65 -15.62 41.26
CA ASN A 173 30.92 -17.05 41.50
C ASN A 173 30.32 -17.60 42.81
N SER A 174 29.80 -16.72 43.67
CA SER A 174 29.34 -16.99 45.04
C SER A 174 27.87 -17.46 45.17
N LEU A 175 27.09 -17.52 44.09
CA LEU A 175 25.63 -17.77 44.17
C LEU A 175 25.19 -19.25 44.21
N GLY A 176 26.12 -20.20 44.30
CA GLY A 176 25.77 -21.63 44.48
C GLY A 176 24.90 -22.24 43.35
N LEU A 177 24.82 -21.59 42.18
CA LEU A 177 23.97 -22.03 41.08
C LEU A 177 24.44 -23.36 40.50
N SER A 178 23.49 -24.24 40.20
CA SER A 178 23.74 -25.49 39.48
C SER A 178 24.28 -25.22 38.07
N ALA A 179 24.99 -26.21 37.51
CA ALA A 179 25.52 -26.12 36.15
C ALA A 179 24.41 -25.91 35.10
N SER A 180 23.23 -26.52 35.30
CA SER A 180 22.05 -26.35 34.44
C SER A 180 21.53 -24.91 34.47
N ALA A 181 21.33 -24.33 35.66
CA ALA A 181 20.83 -22.96 35.78
C ALA A 181 21.78 -21.94 35.13
N ARG A 182 23.10 -22.15 35.21
CA ARG A 182 24.07 -21.32 34.51
C ARG A 182 23.99 -21.48 32.98
N MET A 183 23.70 -22.68 32.49
CA MET A 183 23.51 -22.94 31.06
C MET A 183 22.26 -22.24 30.55
N ASP A 184 21.15 -22.32 31.29
CA ASP A 184 19.87 -21.69 30.94
C ASP A 184 20.03 -20.16 30.84
N LEU A 185 20.69 -19.55 31.84
CA LEU A 185 20.99 -18.11 31.83
C LEU A 185 21.89 -17.69 30.66
N ARG A 186 22.86 -18.53 30.26
CA ARG A 186 23.72 -18.29 29.10
C ARG A 186 22.96 -18.38 27.78
N GLN A 187 21.94 -19.22 27.69
CA GLN A 187 21.07 -19.32 26.51
C GLN A 187 20.06 -18.16 26.42
N GLU A 188 19.59 -17.67 27.58
CA GLU A 188 18.62 -16.58 27.66
C GLU A 188 19.24 -15.21 27.35
N LEU A 189 20.50 -14.98 27.73
CA LEU A 189 21.16 -13.68 27.54
C LEU A 189 21.23 -13.21 26.07
N PRO A 190 21.59 -14.04 25.07
CA PRO A 190 21.49 -13.70 23.66
C PRO A 190 20.07 -13.34 23.20
N HIS A 191 19.06 -14.02 23.74
CA HIS A 191 17.66 -13.74 23.45
C HIS A 191 17.25 -12.34 23.92
N LEU A 192 17.56 -12.01 25.18
CA LEU A 192 17.29 -10.69 25.75
C LEU A 192 18.06 -9.58 25.03
N LYS A 193 19.34 -9.81 24.68
CA LYS A 193 20.14 -8.85 23.89
C LYS A 193 19.53 -8.59 22.51
N ARG A 194 18.93 -9.61 21.88
CA ARG A 194 18.17 -9.44 20.64
C ARG A 194 16.90 -8.61 20.86
N LEU A 195 16.12 -8.90 21.90
CA LEU A 195 14.90 -8.14 22.23
C LEU A 195 15.20 -6.67 22.54
N LYS A 196 16.30 -6.37 23.24
CA LYS A 196 16.74 -4.99 23.48
C LYS A 196 16.93 -4.21 22.18
N ALA A 197 17.43 -4.87 21.13
CA ALA A 197 17.66 -4.27 19.83
C ALA A 197 16.39 -4.19 18.94
N CYS A 198 15.24 -4.66 19.43
CA CYS A 198 13.97 -4.60 18.71
C CYS A 198 13.22 -3.30 19.04
N SER A 199 12.79 -2.61 17.99
CA SER A 199 11.93 -1.44 18.14
C SER A 199 10.48 -1.77 18.52
N TRP A 200 10.03 -2.95 18.10
CA TRP A 200 8.65 -3.41 18.22
C TRP A 200 8.61 -4.51 19.29
N LEU A 201 8.04 -4.22 20.45
CA LEU A 201 7.95 -5.15 21.58
C LEU A 201 6.52 -5.21 22.09
N VAL A 202 6.08 -6.40 22.47
CA VAL A 202 4.77 -6.67 23.07
C VAL A 202 4.92 -7.60 24.27
N MET A 203 4.02 -7.45 25.24
CA MET A 203 3.87 -8.40 26.35
C MET A 203 2.77 -9.42 26.00
N ARG A 204 3.10 -10.70 26.04
CA ARG A 204 2.17 -11.80 25.83
C ARG A 204 1.32 -12.07 27.08
N GLU A 205 0.35 -12.96 26.93
CA GLU A 205 -0.59 -13.30 28.01
C GLU A 205 0.07 -13.93 29.22
N ASP A 206 1.17 -14.67 28.99
CA ASP A 206 2.00 -15.31 30.00
C ASP A 206 3.01 -14.34 30.65
N GLY A 207 3.01 -13.07 30.25
CA GLY A 207 3.94 -12.04 30.73
C GLY A 207 5.29 -12.02 30.01
N THR A 208 5.52 -12.92 29.04
CA THR A 208 6.76 -12.92 28.26
C THR A 208 6.81 -11.72 27.31
N ILE A 209 8.00 -11.15 27.13
CA ILE A 209 8.25 -10.05 26.20
C ILE A 209 8.71 -10.66 24.88
N ALA A 210 8.06 -10.28 23.79
CA ALA A 210 8.36 -10.79 22.46
C ALA A 210 8.30 -9.69 21.41
N GLU A 211 8.81 -10.00 20.22
CA GLU A 211 8.49 -9.23 19.02
C GLU A 211 7.09 -9.64 18.53
N PRO A 212 6.21 -8.68 18.15
CA PRO A 212 4.88 -9.00 17.67
C PRO A 212 4.94 -9.78 16.35
N GLU A 213 4.03 -10.73 16.18
CA GLU A 213 3.87 -11.47 14.93
C GLU A 213 2.99 -10.66 13.98
N PHE A 214 3.63 -9.96 13.05
CA PHE A 214 2.89 -9.18 12.08
C PHE A 214 2.22 -10.07 11.02
N ARG A 215 0.88 -10.12 11.01
CA ARG A 215 0.08 -10.86 10.03
C ARG A 215 -0.87 -9.92 9.27
N TRP A 216 -0.72 -9.86 7.94
CA TRP A 216 -1.60 -9.06 7.08
C TRP A 216 -3.08 -9.48 7.21
N SER A 217 -3.35 -10.78 7.37
CA SER A 217 -4.72 -11.29 7.53
C SER A 217 -5.39 -10.76 8.80
N GLY A 218 -4.66 -10.73 9.92
CA GLY A 218 -5.16 -10.18 11.19
C GLY A 218 -5.49 -8.70 11.07
N LEU A 219 -4.55 -7.90 10.55
CA LEU A 219 -4.77 -6.48 10.32
C LEU A 219 -5.95 -6.21 9.37
N ASN A 220 -6.08 -6.97 8.28
CA ASN A 220 -7.16 -6.78 7.31
C ASN A 220 -8.53 -7.21 7.85
N ALA A 221 -8.59 -8.25 8.69
CA ALA A 221 -9.82 -8.61 9.39
C ALA A 221 -10.29 -7.43 10.26
N LYS A 222 -9.39 -6.83 11.03
CA LYS A 222 -9.71 -5.68 11.88
C LYS A 222 -10.09 -4.42 11.11
N LEU A 223 -9.40 -4.13 10.00
CA LEU A 223 -9.81 -3.05 9.11
C LEU A 223 -11.21 -3.30 8.53
N SER A 224 -11.56 -4.56 8.25
CA SER A 224 -12.91 -4.92 7.81
C SER A 224 -13.94 -4.76 8.94
N ASP A 225 -13.60 -5.11 10.18
CA ASP A 225 -14.47 -4.94 11.35
C ASP A 225 -14.76 -3.46 11.63
N LEU A 226 -13.79 -2.59 11.35
CA LEU A 226 -13.93 -1.12 11.38
C LEU A 226 -14.72 -0.55 10.18
N GLY A 227 -15.20 -1.39 9.27
CA GLY A 227 -16.00 -0.98 8.11
C GLY A 227 -15.19 -0.30 7.00
N LEU A 228 -13.86 -0.49 6.94
CA LEU A 228 -13.04 0.13 5.92
C LEU A 228 -13.27 -0.53 4.55
N LEU A 229 -13.91 0.21 3.63
CA LEU A 229 -14.20 -0.24 2.28
C LEU A 229 -13.40 0.56 1.24
N ARG A 230 -13.15 -0.08 0.09
CA ARG A 230 -12.68 0.60 -1.13
C ARG A 230 -13.82 1.39 -1.76
N SER A 231 -13.48 2.31 -2.65
CA SER A 231 -14.46 3.11 -3.42
C SER A 231 -15.44 2.29 -4.24
N ASN A 232 -15.10 1.04 -4.58
CA ASN A 232 -15.97 0.09 -5.28
C ASN A 232 -16.80 -0.81 -4.35
N GLY A 233 -16.89 -0.47 -3.06
CA GLY A 233 -17.65 -1.22 -2.05
C GLY A 233 -16.99 -2.52 -1.58
N LYS A 234 -15.84 -2.93 -2.14
CA LYS A 234 -15.12 -4.13 -1.69
C LYS A 234 -14.33 -3.87 -0.42
N ARG A 235 -14.06 -4.93 0.35
CA ARG A 235 -13.21 -4.86 1.56
C ARG A 235 -11.83 -4.28 1.24
N PHE A 236 -11.36 -3.41 2.11
CA PHE A 236 -10.01 -2.87 2.00
C PHE A 236 -8.98 -3.88 2.53
N GLU A 237 -8.04 -4.27 1.66
CA GLU A 237 -6.94 -5.17 2.03
C GLU A 237 -5.61 -4.44 1.93
N LEU A 238 -4.99 -4.20 3.08
CA LEU A 238 -3.62 -3.74 3.17
C LEU A 238 -2.66 -4.91 2.95
N SER A 239 -1.64 -4.67 2.14
CA SER A 239 -0.55 -5.60 1.91
C SER A 239 0.77 -4.85 1.77
N GLN A 240 1.88 -5.56 1.89
CA GLN A 240 3.22 -5.00 1.65
C GLN A 240 3.33 -4.33 0.28
N SER A 241 2.78 -4.97 -0.76
CA SER A 241 2.78 -4.46 -2.13
C SER A 241 1.93 -3.20 -2.23
N MET A 242 0.76 -3.18 -1.59
CA MET A 242 -0.13 -2.02 -1.61
C MET A 242 0.48 -0.82 -0.87
N ALA A 243 1.03 -1.01 0.34
CA ALA A 243 1.67 0.07 1.09
C ALA A 243 2.84 0.69 0.30
N ARG A 244 3.66 -0.17 -0.32
CA ARG A 244 4.79 0.25 -1.15
C ARG A 244 4.33 0.99 -2.41
N ARG A 245 3.25 0.52 -3.05
CA ARG A 245 2.63 1.17 -4.21
C ARG A 245 2.03 2.53 -3.85
N ALA A 246 1.26 2.60 -2.76
CA ALA A 246 0.65 3.84 -2.29
C ALA A 246 1.71 4.91 -2.02
N TRP A 247 2.82 4.52 -1.37
CA TRP A 247 3.95 5.41 -1.16
C TRP A 247 4.63 5.87 -2.46
N ALA A 248 4.87 4.94 -3.40
CA ALA A 248 5.44 5.27 -4.70
C ALA A 248 4.62 6.34 -5.43
N ILE A 249 3.31 6.14 -5.44
CA ILE A 249 2.35 7.05 -6.08
C ILE A 249 2.38 8.42 -5.39
N PHE A 250 2.32 8.45 -4.05
CA PHE A 250 2.38 9.70 -3.30
C PHE A 250 3.63 10.51 -3.61
N VAL A 251 4.81 9.88 -3.63
CA VAL A 251 6.07 10.56 -3.93
C VAL A 251 6.10 11.05 -5.37
N TYR A 252 5.64 10.22 -6.32
CA TYR A 252 5.56 10.61 -7.71
C TYR A 252 4.70 11.86 -7.90
N ASP A 253 3.50 11.87 -7.32
CA ASP A 253 2.57 13.01 -7.43
C ASP A 253 3.16 14.27 -6.77
N LYS A 254 3.71 14.15 -5.55
CA LYS A 254 4.25 15.30 -4.81
C LYS A 254 5.57 15.83 -5.35
N SER A 255 6.32 15.02 -6.09
CA SER A 255 7.57 15.43 -6.74
C SER A 255 7.36 16.01 -8.13
N GLY A 256 6.11 16.23 -8.57
CA GLY A 256 5.81 16.72 -9.91
C GLY A 256 6.11 15.66 -10.98
N SER A 257 5.76 14.40 -10.71
CA SER A 257 5.98 13.26 -11.61
C SER A 257 7.45 12.90 -11.85
N ASN A 258 8.32 13.09 -10.85
CA ASN A 258 9.75 12.80 -10.98
C ASN A 258 10.09 11.33 -10.64
N LEU A 259 10.36 10.52 -11.68
CA LEU A 259 10.68 9.09 -11.54
C LEU A 259 11.98 8.82 -10.75
N ILE A 260 12.96 9.73 -10.81
CA ILE A 260 14.23 9.57 -10.08
C ILE A 260 13.98 9.72 -8.58
N LEU A 261 13.19 10.73 -8.18
CA LEU A 261 12.81 10.92 -6.78
C LEU A 261 11.96 9.77 -6.26
N THR A 262 11.03 9.24 -7.07
CA THR A 262 10.26 8.06 -6.65
C THR A 262 11.12 6.80 -6.54
N LYS A 263 12.07 6.58 -7.44
CA LYS A 263 13.05 5.47 -7.35
C LYS A 263 13.85 5.57 -6.06
N LEU A 264 14.36 6.75 -5.76
CA LEU A 264 15.15 7.04 -4.56
C LEU A 264 14.33 6.76 -3.30
N ALA A 265 13.09 7.25 -3.24
CA ALA A 265 12.20 7.07 -2.09
C ALA A 265 11.83 5.60 -1.82
N LEU A 266 11.73 4.77 -2.87
CA LEU A 266 11.51 3.33 -2.70
C LEU A 266 12.81 2.58 -2.39
N GLY A 267 13.98 3.15 -2.65
CA GLY A 267 15.26 2.44 -2.57
C GLY A 267 15.32 1.26 -3.55
N HIS A 268 14.73 1.43 -4.74
CA HIS A 268 14.82 0.48 -5.85
C HIS A 268 16.12 0.70 -6.62
N SER A 269 16.80 -0.38 -6.98
CA SER A 269 17.99 -0.31 -7.84
C SER A 269 17.64 -0.03 -9.31
N ASP A 270 16.43 -0.43 -9.72
CA ASP A 270 15.96 -0.41 -11.11
C ASP A 270 14.64 0.39 -11.25
N LEU A 271 14.52 1.14 -12.35
CA LEU A 271 13.32 1.87 -12.75
C LEU A 271 12.22 0.95 -13.30
N ARG A 272 12.54 -0.26 -13.80
CA ARG A 272 11.55 -1.21 -14.36
C ARG A 272 10.41 -1.51 -13.37
N THR A 273 10.76 -1.78 -12.12
CA THR A 273 9.78 -2.06 -11.05
C THR A 273 8.93 -0.83 -10.71
N LEU A 274 9.48 0.38 -10.87
CA LEU A 274 8.80 1.64 -10.59
C LEU A 274 7.76 1.98 -11.66
N ILE A 275 8.09 1.74 -12.94
CA ILE A 275 7.21 2.02 -14.08
C ILE A 275 5.91 1.21 -13.96
N THR A 276 5.97 -0.06 -13.55
CA THR A 276 4.78 -0.89 -13.31
C THR A 276 3.83 -0.30 -12.27
N TYR A 277 4.35 0.39 -11.25
CA TYR A 277 3.53 1.03 -10.22
C TYR A 277 2.86 2.32 -10.74
N ILE A 278 3.57 3.12 -11.52
CA ILE A 278 3.10 4.43 -11.98
C ILE A 278 2.19 4.33 -13.21
N SER A 279 2.48 3.40 -14.12
CA SER A 279 1.69 3.17 -15.35
C SER A 279 0.22 2.82 -15.06
N SER A 280 -0.07 2.25 -13.89
CA SER A 280 -1.43 1.93 -13.46
C SER A 280 -2.32 3.15 -13.16
N ARG A 281 -1.76 4.34 -12.88
CA ARG A 281 -2.52 5.53 -12.44
C ARG A 281 -2.60 6.64 -13.48
N LYS A 282 -1.57 6.84 -14.33
CA LYS A 282 -1.66 7.75 -15.50
C LYS A 282 -2.79 7.39 -16.48
N ARG A 283 -3.38 6.18 -16.35
CA ARG A 283 -4.43 5.65 -17.21
C ARG A 283 -5.86 6.05 -16.84
N GLU A 284 -6.09 6.59 -15.65
CA GLU A 284 -7.41 7.09 -15.25
C GLU A 284 -7.54 8.59 -15.52
N ASP A 285 -7.06 9.04 -16.69
CA ASP A 285 -7.33 10.39 -17.20
C ASP A 285 -8.84 10.64 -17.20
N SER A 286 -9.24 11.79 -16.65
CA SER A 286 -10.64 12.22 -16.61
C SER A 286 -11.30 12.12 -17.99
N GLN A 287 -10.57 12.39 -19.07
CA GLN A 287 -11.05 12.22 -20.44
C GLN A 287 -11.34 10.75 -20.81
N ARG A 288 -10.48 9.80 -20.43
CA ARG A 288 -10.71 8.35 -20.67
C ARG A 288 -11.84 7.82 -19.79
N ALA A 289 -11.95 8.31 -18.55
CA ALA A 289 -13.06 7.97 -17.66
C ALA A 289 -14.40 8.52 -18.20
N SER A 290 -14.44 9.77 -18.66
CA SER A 290 -15.60 10.37 -19.32
C SER A 290 -15.94 9.68 -20.64
N TRP A 291 -14.93 9.29 -21.42
CA TRP A 291 -15.11 8.51 -22.65
C TRP A 291 -15.70 7.12 -22.33
N LEU A 292 -15.16 6.39 -21.36
CA LEU A 292 -15.70 5.09 -20.95
C LEU A 292 -17.13 5.20 -20.44
N SER A 293 -17.44 6.23 -19.63
CA SER A 293 -18.79 6.48 -19.10
C SER A 293 -19.79 6.81 -20.21
N LEU A 294 -19.41 7.64 -21.19
CA LEU A 294 -20.24 7.93 -22.36
C LEU A 294 -20.51 6.67 -23.19
N ASN A 295 -19.47 5.88 -23.45
CA ASN A 295 -19.58 4.67 -24.25
C ASN A 295 -20.37 3.55 -23.54
N GLU A 296 -20.30 3.49 -22.21
CA GLU A 296 -21.16 2.63 -21.40
C GLU A 296 -22.63 3.03 -21.52
N ALA A 297 -22.94 4.32 -21.41
CA ALA A 297 -24.31 4.82 -21.60
C ALA A 297 -24.85 4.48 -23.00
N LEU A 298 -24.02 4.63 -24.04
CA LEU A 298 -24.37 4.29 -25.41
C LEU A 298 -24.61 2.78 -25.58
N LEU A 299 -23.72 1.91 -25.07
CA LEU A 299 -23.87 0.45 -25.14
C LEU A 299 -25.11 -0.05 -24.41
N HIS A 300 -25.40 0.48 -23.22
CA HIS A 300 -26.58 0.11 -22.46
C HIS A 300 -27.87 0.43 -23.24
N GLN A 301 -27.93 1.61 -23.86
CA GLN A 301 -29.08 2.01 -24.65
C GLN A 301 -29.25 1.21 -25.94
N PHE A 302 -28.14 0.87 -26.60
CA PHE A 302 -28.18 -0.08 -27.72
C PHE A 302 -28.82 -1.40 -27.27
N GLN A 303 -28.33 -1.99 -26.18
CA GLN A 303 -28.79 -3.28 -25.64
C GLN A 303 -30.28 -3.30 -25.23
N SER A 304 -30.84 -2.17 -24.79
CA SER A 304 -32.26 -2.08 -24.40
C SER A 304 -33.24 -2.02 -25.58
N GLY A 305 -32.77 -2.09 -26.83
CA GLY A 305 -33.64 -2.18 -28.02
C GLY A 305 -34.34 -0.88 -28.42
N ALA A 306 -34.01 0.24 -27.77
CA ALA A 306 -34.39 1.56 -28.25
C ALA A 306 -33.54 1.88 -29.48
N SER A 307 -34.05 1.54 -30.67
CA SER A 307 -33.54 1.97 -31.99
C SER A 307 -32.89 3.35 -31.90
N THR A 308 -31.59 3.45 -32.19
CA THR A 308 -30.73 4.68 -32.22
C THR A 308 -31.53 5.93 -31.86
N ALA A 309 -31.79 6.16 -30.56
CA ALA A 309 -32.78 7.15 -30.17
C ALA A 309 -32.37 8.49 -30.79
N PRO A 310 -33.18 9.10 -31.68
CA PRO A 310 -32.90 10.39 -32.27
C PRO A 310 -32.61 11.45 -31.21
N GLU A 311 -33.03 11.21 -29.97
CA GLU A 311 -32.82 11.98 -28.75
C GLU A 311 -31.35 12.06 -28.30
N ILE A 312 -30.58 10.96 -28.25
CA ILE A 312 -29.14 11.05 -27.92
C ILE A 312 -28.37 11.73 -29.06
N ILE A 313 -28.69 11.39 -30.31
CA ILE A 313 -28.09 12.11 -31.45
C ILE A 313 -28.42 13.60 -31.35
N ARG A 314 -29.66 13.95 -31.00
CA ARG A 314 -30.06 15.35 -30.74
C ARG A 314 -29.37 15.95 -29.52
N GLU A 315 -29.07 15.19 -28.47
CA GLU A 315 -28.37 15.66 -27.27
C GLU A 315 -26.88 15.85 -27.55
N LEU A 316 -26.22 14.92 -28.23
CA LEU A 316 -24.84 15.02 -28.69
C LEU A 316 -24.67 16.14 -29.71
N VAL A 317 -25.66 16.36 -30.58
CA VAL A 317 -25.72 17.48 -31.53
C VAL A 317 -26.04 18.80 -30.82
N GLY A 318 -27.01 18.79 -29.89
CA GLY A 318 -27.45 19.96 -29.14
C GLY A 318 -26.41 20.47 -28.14
N GLY A 319 -25.61 19.56 -27.58
CA GLY A 319 -24.45 19.87 -26.75
C GLY A 319 -23.16 20.14 -27.53
N GLY A 320 -23.21 20.20 -28.86
CA GLY A 320 -22.07 20.54 -29.73
C GLY A 320 -20.96 19.49 -29.82
N ARG A 321 -21.18 18.27 -29.33
CA ARG A 321 -20.17 17.19 -29.32
C ARG A 321 -20.05 16.47 -30.65
N VAL A 322 -21.14 16.38 -31.41
CA VAL A 322 -21.22 15.69 -32.71
C VAL A 322 -22.01 16.56 -33.68
N THR A 323 -21.59 16.67 -34.94
CA THR A 323 -22.37 17.39 -35.97
C THR A 323 -23.50 16.52 -36.54
N LYS A 324 -24.50 17.15 -37.18
CA LYS A 324 -25.60 16.40 -37.84
C LYS A 324 -25.11 15.42 -38.91
N ASP A 325 -24.01 15.75 -39.60
CA ASP A 325 -23.42 14.89 -40.62
C ASP A 325 -22.60 13.74 -40.01
N GLU A 326 -21.92 13.97 -38.89
CA GLU A 326 -21.24 12.93 -38.12
C GLU A 326 -22.25 11.92 -37.53
N ALA A 327 -23.41 12.38 -37.11
CA ALA A 327 -24.48 11.51 -36.62
C ALA A 327 -25.04 10.55 -37.69
N LYS A 328 -25.01 10.92 -38.98
CA LYS A 328 -25.43 10.03 -40.08
C LYS A 328 -24.46 8.85 -40.24
N ARG A 329 -23.17 9.05 -39.97
CA ARG A 329 -22.13 8.02 -40.07
C ARG A 329 -22.18 6.94 -39.00
N LEU A 330 -22.85 7.19 -37.86
CA LEU A 330 -23.12 6.14 -36.86
C LEU A 330 -23.95 4.98 -37.41
N ARG A 331 -24.69 5.20 -38.50
CA ARG A 331 -25.51 4.17 -39.14
C ARG A 331 -24.77 3.40 -40.23
N ASP A 332 -23.52 3.77 -40.53
CA ASP A 332 -22.72 3.16 -41.58
C ASP A 332 -21.75 2.11 -41.01
N PRO A 333 -21.92 0.81 -41.33
CA PRO A 333 -21.02 -0.26 -40.90
C PRO A 333 -19.59 -0.13 -41.46
N ALA A 334 -19.38 0.64 -42.52
CA ALA A 334 -18.07 0.82 -43.15
C ALA A 334 -17.12 1.73 -42.35
N ALA A 335 -17.62 2.41 -41.31
CA ALA A 335 -16.87 3.40 -40.53
C ALA A 335 -15.98 2.80 -39.43
N LEU A 336 -15.54 1.53 -39.54
CA LEU A 336 -14.71 0.90 -38.52
C LEU A 336 -13.24 1.37 -38.60
N THR A 337 -12.68 1.64 -37.42
CA THR A 337 -11.24 1.89 -37.23
C THR A 337 -10.46 0.59 -37.33
N GLY A 338 -9.16 0.66 -37.63
CA GLY A 338 -8.25 -0.48 -37.63
C GLY A 338 -8.15 -1.17 -36.26
N LYS A 339 -8.50 -0.47 -35.17
CA LYS A 339 -8.60 -1.01 -33.82
C LYS A 339 -9.99 -1.54 -33.45
N GLY A 340 -10.99 -1.43 -34.33
CA GLY A 340 -12.26 -2.14 -34.18
C GLY A 340 -13.42 -1.35 -33.58
N LEU A 341 -13.28 -0.03 -33.39
CA LEU A 341 -14.36 0.86 -32.97
C LEU A 341 -14.94 1.61 -34.18
N GLN A 342 -16.20 2.05 -34.11
CA GLN A 342 -16.79 2.89 -35.16
C GLN A 342 -16.33 4.34 -35.01
N CYS A 343 -15.89 4.96 -36.11
CA CYS A 343 -15.40 6.34 -36.14
C CYS A 343 -16.42 7.27 -36.80
N LEU A 344 -16.79 8.35 -36.11
CA LEU A 344 -17.65 9.40 -36.68
C LEU A 344 -16.95 10.18 -37.80
N ASN A 345 -15.67 10.47 -37.63
CA ASN A 345 -14.95 11.33 -38.54
C ASN A 345 -13.45 11.04 -38.55
N PRO A 346 -12.95 10.25 -39.52
CA PRO A 346 -11.52 9.97 -39.60
C PRO A 346 -10.72 11.20 -40.02
N PHE A 347 -11.33 12.25 -40.57
CA PHE A 347 -10.63 13.46 -41.04
C PHE A 347 -10.43 14.52 -39.96
N LYS A 348 -11.00 14.30 -38.77
CA LYS A 348 -10.94 15.22 -37.64
C LYS A 348 -10.79 14.46 -36.31
N PRO A 349 -9.65 13.78 -36.10
CA PRO A 349 -9.34 13.15 -34.81
C PRO A 349 -9.16 14.22 -33.73
N ASP A 350 -9.28 13.82 -32.46
CA ASP A 350 -8.96 14.73 -31.36
C ASP A 350 -7.46 15.06 -31.34
N PRO A 351 -7.07 16.31 -31.01
CA PRO A 351 -5.66 16.71 -30.98
C PRO A 351 -4.77 15.86 -30.07
N HIS A 352 -5.29 15.27 -29.00
CA HIS A 352 -4.50 14.39 -28.13
C HIS A 352 -4.30 12.98 -28.71
N ILE A 353 -5.12 12.58 -29.69
CA ILE A 353 -5.01 11.29 -30.39
C ILE A 353 -4.03 11.41 -31.56
N GLU A 354 -4.11 12.51 -32.30
CA GLU A 354 -3.20 12.82 -33.41
C GLU A 354 -2.79 14.30 -33.41
N PRO A 355 -1.78 14.68 -32.61
CA PRO A 355 -1.38 16.08 -32.44
C PRO A 355 -0.93 16.77 -33.73
N ASN A 356 -0.38 16.00 -34.66
CA ASN A 356 0.18 16.49 -35.92
C ASN A 356 -0.76 16.23 -37.11
N HIS A 357 -2.06 16.07 -36.86
CA HIS A 357 -3.06 15.81 -37.90
C HIS A 357 -3.09 16.93 -38.94
N ARG A 358 -3.01 16.56 -40.22
CA ARG A 358 -3.11 17.53 -41.32
C ARG A 358 -4.57 17.63 -41.78
N PRO A 359 -5.12 18.85 -41.93
CA PRO A 359 -6.46 19.03 -42.46
C PRO A 359 -6.62 18.36 -43.84
N GLY A 360 -7.62 17.49 -43.98
CA GLY A 360 -7.89 16.75 -45.22
C GLY A 360 -7.38 15.30 -45.22
N ASP A 361 -6.40 14.97 -44.39
CA ASP A 361 -5.90 13.60 -44.26
C ASP A 361 -6.80 12.75 -43.35
N THR A 362 -6.72 11.42 -43.50
CA THR A 362 -7.37 10.48 -42.57
C THR A 362 -6.47 10.23 -41.36
N CYS A 363 -7.08 9.97 -40.22
CA CYS A 363 -6.38 9.65 -38.99
C CYS A 363 -5.55 8.37 -39.17
N VAL A 364 -4.23 8.51 -39.13
CA VAL A 364 -3.29 7.41 -39.37
C VAL A 364 -3.05 6.62 -38.09
N ILE A 365 -2.97 7.33 -36.95
CA ILE A 365 -2.61 6.76 -35.64
C ILE A 365 -3.71 5.84 -35.10
N GLN A 366 -4.98 6.22 -35.32
CA GLN A 366 -6.19 5.46 -34.91
C GLN A 366 -6.16 4.96 -33.46
N ASP A 367 -5.56 5.70 -32.53
CA ASP A 367 -5.40 5.27 -31.13
C ASP A 367 -6.66 5.48 -30.28
N CYS A 368 -7.79 4.97 -30.77
CA CYS A 368 -9.13 5.29 -30.30
C CYS A 368 -9.39 4.94 -28.83
N TYR A 369 -8.75 3.87 -28.33
CA TYR A 369 -8.84 3.42 -26.93
C TYR A 369 -8.17 4.38 -25.93
N ASN A 370 -7.44 5.40 -26.41
CA ASN A 370 -6.99 6.52 -25.57
C ASN A 370 -8.05 7.59 -25.33
N GLY A 371 -9.32 7.31 -25.66
CA GLY A 371 -10.42 8.21 -25.35
C GLY A 371 -10.68 9.22 -26.46
N CYS A 372 -10.66 8.76 -27.71
CA CYS A 372 -11.06 9.59 -28.84
C CYS A 372 -12.57 9.85 -28.78
N SER A 373 -12.98 11.12 -28.72
CA SER A 373 -14.36 11.58 -28.72
C SER A 373 -15.13 11.17 -29.98
N ARG A 374 -14.43 10.76 -31.04
CA ARG A 374 -14.99 10.35 -32.32
C ARG A 374 -15.16 8.84 -32.45
N ALA A 375 -14.70 8.05 -31.48
CA ALA A 375 -14.72 6.60 -31.54
C ALA A 375 -15.72 6.00 -30.55
N PHE A 376 -16.61 5.15 -31.06
CA PHE A 376 -17.73 4.57 -30.32
C PHE A 376 -17.84 3.06 -30.52
N PRO A 377 -18.26 2.32 -29.48
CA PRO A 377 -18.69 0.94 -29.60
C PRO A 377 -20.11 0.87 -30.16
N THR A 378 -20.35 -0.16 -30.97
CA THR A 378 -21.68 -0.64 -31.36
C THR A 378 -21.80 -2.13 -31.10
N PHE A 379 -22.99 -2.69 -31.23
CA PHE A 379 -23.21 -4.13 -31.09
C PHE A 379 -22.22 -4.99 -31.90
N ASP A 380 -21.99 -4.61 -33.14
CA ASP A 380 -21.15 -5.37 -34.07
C ASP A 380 -19.65 -5.24 -33.73
N THR A 381 -19.26 -4.23 -32.94
CA THR A 381 -17.86 -4.04 -32.57
C THR A 381 -17.37 -5.00 -31.49
N ALA A 382 -18.25 -5.77 -30.82
CA ALA A 382 -17.86 -6.72 -29.76
C ALA A 382 -16.75 -7.68 -30.19
N ILE A 383 -16.89 -8.29 -31.38
CA ILE A 383 -15.89 -9.20 -31.96
C ILE A 383 -14.57 -8.48 -32.25
N HIS A 384 -14.63 -7.22 -32.67
CA HIS A 384 -13.43 -6.45 -32.98
C HIS A 384 -12.68 -6.00 -31.73
N VAL A 385 -13.40 -5.64 -30.66
CA VAL A 385 -12.83 -5.37 -29.33
C VAL A 385 -12.14 -6.63 -28.79
N ALA A 386 -12.80 -7.80 -28.86
CA ALA A 386 -12.20 -9.06 -28.44
C ALA A 386 -10.94 -9.42 -29.24
N ARG A 387 -10.94 -9.17 -30.56
CA ARG A 387 -9.72 -9.31 -31.39
C ARG A 387 -8.60 -8.38 -30.95
N GLN A 388 -8.93 -7.14 -30.60
CA GLN A 388 -7.93 -6.17 -30.16
C GLN A 388 -7.30 -6.56 -28.82
N ILE A 389 -8.10 -7.07 -27.87
CA ILE A 389 -7.59 -7.65 -26.62
C ILE A 389 -6.59 -8.77 -26.93
N SER A 390 -6.98 -9.74 -27.76
CA SER A 390 -6.11 -10.86 -28.12
C SER A 390 -4.81 -10.40 -28.80
N ARG A 391 -4.85 -9.39 -29.68
CA ARG A 391 -3.63 -8.81 -30.28
C ARG A 391 -2.71 -8.17 -29.24
N LEU A 392 -3.28 -7.40 -28.33
CA LEU A 392 -2.52 -6.72 -27.27
C LEU A 392 -1.92 -7.73 -26.29
N GLU A 393 -2.64 -8.81 -25.96
CA GLU A 393 -2.12 -9.92 -25.16
C GLU A 393 -0.95 -10.63 -25.88
N GLN A 394 -1.08 -10.94 -27.18
CA GLN A 394 0.02 -11.50 -27.96
C GLN A 394 1.23 -10.57 -28.02
N GLN A 395 1.01 -9.25 -28.13
CA GLN A 395 2.10 -8.26 -28.10
C GLN A 395 2.77 -8.21 -26.73
N LYS A 396 1.99 -8.29 -25.64
CA LYS A 396 2.50 -8.34 -24.27
C LYS A 396 3.40 -9.55 -24.04
N GLU A 397 3.09 -10.69 -24.65
CA GLU A 397 3.90 -11.91 -24.57
C GLU A 397 5.20 -11.81 -25.39
N LYS A 398 5.18 -11.08 -26.51
CA LYS A 398 6.30 -11.01 -27.46
C LYS A 398 7.24 -9.82 -27.25
N MET A 399 6.76 -8.72 -26.65
CA MET A 399 7.55 -7.51 -26.43
C MET A 399 8.36 -7.60 -25.13
N ASP A 400 9.56 -7.00 -25.11
CA ASP A 400 10.21 -6.74 -23.83
C ASP A 400 9.34 -5.84 -22.95
N VAL A 401 9.33 -6.14 -21.65
CA VAL A 401 8.47 -5.46 -20.68
C VAL A 401 8.71 -3.95 -20.65
N LEU A 402 9.94 -3.46 -20.91
CA LEU A 402 10.20 -2.02 -20.96
C LEU A 402 9.48 -1.37 -22.15
N SER A 403 9.58 -1.97 -23.34
CA SER A 403 8.88 -1.49 -24.53
C SER A 403 7.36 -1.56 -24.38
N TRP A 404 6.86 -2.65 -23.79
CA TRP A 404 5.43 -2.79 -23.47
C TRP A 404 4.97 -1.68 -22.51
N CYS A 405 5.68 -1.47 -21.41
CA CYS A 405 5.31 -0.48 -20.40
C CYS A 405 5.48 0.98 -20.84
N ALA A 406 6.42 1.27 -21.75
CA ALA A 406 6.63 2.61 -22.30
C ALA A 406 5.65 2.95 -23.43
N SER A 407 5.02 1.94 -24.05
CA SER A 407 4.00 2.12 -25.08
C SER A 407 2.63 2.50 -24.50
N SER A 408 1.69 2.88 -25.38
CA SER A 408 0.28 3.04 -25.03
C SER A 408 -0.51 1.72 -24.95
N TYR A 409 0.12 0.56 -25.22
CA TYR A 409 -0.58 -0.72 -25.32
C TYR A 409 -1.24 -1.20 -24.02
N PRO A 410 -0.62 -1.07 -22.83
CA PRO A 410 -1.28 -1.57 -21.65
C PRO A 410 -2.41 -0.63 -21.16
N GLU A 411 -2.44 0.65 -21.58
CA GLU A 411 -3.62 1.53 -21.49
C GLU A 411 -4.76 0.95 -22.34
N GLN A 412 -4.44 0.65 -23.59
CA GLN A 412 -5.42 0.19 -24.58
C GLN A 412 -6.01 -1.17 -24.17
N LEU A 413 -5.19 -2.07 -23.64
CA LEU A 413 -5.63 -3.38 -23.18
C LEU A 413 -6.67 -3.22 -22.06
N MET A 414 -6.36 -2.42 -21.05
CA MET A 414 -7.29 -2.12 -19.95
C MET A 414 -8.59 -1.48 -20.46
N ALA A 415 -8.50 -0.53 -21.39
CA ALA A 415 -9.67 0.13 -21.95
C ALA A 415 -10.55 -0.84 -22.77
N ALA A 416 -9.93 -1.71 -23.56
CA ALA A 416 -10.62 -2.72 -24.36
C ALA A 416 -11.29 -3.78 -23.47
N GLU A 417 -10.63 -4.26 -22.42
CA GLU A 417 -11.22 -5.19 -21.44
C GLU A 417 -12.42 -4.56 -20.72
N ARG A 418 -12.27 -3.32 -20.24
CA ARG A 418 -13.37 -2.58 -19.60
C ARG A 418 -14.55 -2.42 -20.55
N LEU A 419 -14.29 -2.12 -21.81
CA LEU A 419 -15.32 -1.97 -22.84
C LEU A 419 -16.01 -3.30 -23.17
N LEU A 420 -15.26 -4.39 -23.33
CA LEU A 420 -15.81 -5.72 -23.60
C LEU A 420 -16.77 -6.16 -22.48
N ASN A 421 -16.41 -5.90 -21.22
CA ASN A 421 -17.25 -6.23 -20.06
C ASN A 421 -18.60 -5.50 -20.03
N LYS A 422 -18.80 -4.45 -20.85
CA LYS A 422 -20.08 -3.74 -20.97
C LYS A 422 -21.01 -4.32 -22.03
N TYR A 423 -20.54 -5.25 -22.88
CA TYR A 423 -21.40 -5.98 -23.79
C TYR A 423 -22.28 -6.97 -23.04
N SER A 424 -23.37 -7.44 -23.66
CA SER A 424 -24.19 -8.50 -23.06
C SER A 424 -23.35 -9.79 -22.90
N PRO A 425 -23.60 -10.62 -21.87
CA PRO A 425 -22.84 -11.85 -21.66
C PRO A 425 -22.83 -12.79 -22.88
N LYS A 426 -23.93 -12.81 -23.64
CA LYS A 426 -24.05 -13.56 -24.90
C LYS A 426 -23.07 -13.03 -25.96
N ALA A 427 -23.07 -11.72 -26.20
CA ALA A 427 -22.18 -11.10 -27.19
C ALA A 427 -20.70 -11.23 -26.80
N GLN A 428 -20.38 -11.14 -25.50
CA GLN A 428 -19.03 -11.39 -25.00
C GLN A 428 -18.58 -12.82 -25.30
N LYS A 429 -19.42 -13.81 -24.98
CA LYS A 429 -19.12 -15.23 -25.20
C LYS A 429 -18.93 -15.54 -26.69
N GLU A 430 -19.87 -15.11 -27.53
CA GLU A 430 -19.80 -15.29 -28.99
C GLU A 430 -18.53 -14.65 -29.58
N ALA A 431 -18.22 -13.42 -29.19
CA ALA A 431 -17.01 -12.73 -29.64
C ALA A 431 -15.73 -13.49 -29.24
N LEU A 432 -15.64 -13.95 -27.99
CA LEU A 432 -14.48 -14.70 -27.49
C LEU A 432 -14.35 -16.09 -28.15
N ASP A 433 -15.46 -16.79 -28.38
CA ASP A 433 -15.44 -18.10 -29.05
C ASP A 433 -14.99 -17.98 -30.52
N ILE A 434 -15.41 -16.91 -31.21
CA ILE A 434 -14.94 -16.62 -32.57
C ILE A 434 -13.45 -16.27 -32.58
N VAL A 435 -12.97 -15.48 -31.62
CA VAL A 435 -11.54 -15.13 -31.53
C VAL A 435 -10.67 -16.34 -31.18
N LYS A 436 -11.16 -17.25 -30.31
CA LYS A 436 -10.46 -18.51 -29.99
C LYS A 436 -10.36 -19.42 -31.20
N SER A 437 -11.44 -19.57 -31.98
CA SER A 437 -11.44 -20.39 -33.19
C SER A 437 -10.65 -19.77 -34.34
N ARG A 438 -10.54 -18.44 -34.39
CA ARG A 438 -9.79 -17.70 -35.41
C ARG A 438 -9.00 -16.55 -34.76
N PRO A 439 -7.83 -16.86 -34.15
CA PRO A 439 -7.00 -15.84 -33.53
C PRO A 439 -6.54 -14.81 -34.56
N PRO A 440 -6.39 -13.53 -34.16
CA PRO A 440 -5.95 -12.48 -35.07
C PRO A 440 -4.56 -12.82 -35.62
N ARG A 441 -4.37 -12.59 -36.92
CA ARG A 441 -3.05 -12.74 -37.54
C ARG A 441 -2.04 -11.82 -36.84
N PRO A 442 -0.79 -12.28 -36.61
CA PRO A 442 0.28 -11.42 -36.12
C PRO A 442 0.41 -10.21 -37.04
N ILE A 443 0.55 -9.01 -36.47
CA ILE A 443 0.81 -7.80 -37.26
C ILE A 443 2.18 -8.00 -37.92
N PHE A 444 2.21 -8.06 -39.25
CA PHE A 444 3.43 -8.22 -40.04
C PHE A 444 4.42 -7.09 -39.73
N GLY A 445 5.67 -7.46 -39.44
CA GLY A 445 6.75 -6.54 -39.02
C GLY A 445 7.87 -7.20 -38.23
N MET A 446 7.68 -8.45 -37.78
CA MET A 446 8.76 -9.27 -37.24
C MET A 446 8.68 -10.65 -37.89
N MET A 447 9.63 -10.95 -38.77
CA MET A 447 9.84 -12.32 -39.24
C MET A 447 10.20 -13.18 -38.02
N SER A 448 9.28 -14.04 -37.60
CA SER A 448 9.65 -15.30 -36.96
C SER A 448 10.33 -16.13 -38.04
N GLY A 449 11.66 -16.22 -37.97
CA GLY A 449 12.43 -17.14 -38.80
C GLY A 449 11.96 -18.55 -38.50
N GLU A 450 11.21 -19.13 -39.43
CA GLU A 450 11.06 -20.57 -39.69
C GLU A 450 10.02 -20.74 -40.81
N ILE A 451 10.47 -20.60 -42.05
CA ILE A 451 9.83 -21.26 -43.20
C ILE A 451 10.96 -21.93 -43.97
N HIS A 452 10.68 -23.16 -44.42
CA HIS A 452 11.48 -24.06 -45.25
C HIS A 452 12.40 -25.03 -44.52
N ARG A 453 11.80 -26.11 -44.01
CA ARG A 453 12.27 -27.45 -44.40
C ARG A 453 11.09 -28.42 -44.58
N LYS A 454 11.11 -29.07 -45.74
CA LYS A 454 10.27 -30.17 -46.24
C LYS A 454 9.08 -29.76 -47.09
N LEU A 455 9.34 -29.67 -48.39
CA LEU A 455 8.62 -30.37 -49.47
C LEU A 455 9.42 -30.18 -50.77
N SER A 456 10.40 -31.07 -50.99
CA SER A 456 11.01 -31.42 -52.28
C SER A 456 12.02 -32.54 -52.02
N ASP A 457 11.48 -33.76 -51.90
CA ASP A 457 11.97 -35.06 -52.38
C ASP A 457 11.25 -36.19 -51.62
#